data_AF-A0A839IBF5-F1
#
_entry.id   AF-A0A839IBF5-F1
#
_cell.length_a   1.000
_cell.length_b   1.000
_cell.length_c   1.000
_cell.angle_alpha   90.00
_cell.angle_beta   90.00
_cell.angle_gamma   90.00
#
_symmetry.space_group_name_H-M   'P 1'
#
loop_
_entity.id
_entity.type
_entity.pdbx_description
1 polymer ?
#
loop_
_entity_poly.entity_id
_entity_poly.type
_entity_poly.pdbx_seq_one_letter_code
_entity_poly.pdbx_strand_id
1 'polypeptide(L)'
;MCEVSMKYELLVLAAMTRLESPNTQAIVAATGISERKVQSVVNSLVENLGLNIERERQGRTFRFSINSWGVFESGKAIQSQLNDIDLVMPSNSMLSSYEEKHAYFEQVKMDNFKESMRLEGHDVASDFDLSLDKEEQRQILLNKYSNVNSLEALNG
;
A
#
# COMPACT_ATOMS: atom_id res chain seq x y z
N MET A 1 -15.47 -5.23 10.77
CA MET A 1 -14.23 -4.62 10.21
C MET A 1 -13.64 -3.66 11.25
N CYS A 2 -12.81 -4.14 12.18
CA CYS A 2 -12.20 -3.31 13.24
C CYS A 2 -10.68 -3.54 13.44
N GLU A 3 -10.05 -4.46 12.71
CA GLU A 3 -8.66 -4.86 12.97
C GLU A 3 -7.61 -3.82 12.53
N VAL A 4 -7.95 -2.95 11.58
CA VAL A 4 -6.95 -2.04 10.97
C VAL A 4 -6.50 -0.94 11.94
N SER A 5 -7.36 -0.50 12.87
CA SER A 5 -6.99 0.56 13.82
C SER A 5 -5.89 0.06 14.75
N MET A 6 -6.16 -1.02 15.50
CA MET A 6 -5.27 -1.50 16.57
C MET A 6 -3.86 -1.81 16.06
N LYS A 7 -3.73 -2.24 14.80
CA LYS A 7 -2.44 -2.46 14.16
C LYS A 7 -1.59 -1.19 14.14
N TYR A 8 -2.17 -0.04 13.76
CA TYR A 8 -1.44 1.22 13.73
C TYR A 8 -1.13 1.76 15.13
N GLU A 9 -2.06 1.63 16.08
CA GLU A 9 -1.83 1.99 17.48
C GLU A 9 -0.61 1.26 18.06
N LEU A 10 -0.55 -0.06 17.88
CA LEU A 10 0.56 -0.88 18.37
C LEU A 10 1.89 -0.55 17.67
N LEU A 11 1.89 -0.30 16.37
CA LEU A 11 3.11 0.04 15.63
C LEU A 11 3.68 1.40 16.03
N VAL A 12 2.83 2.42 16.17
CA VAL A 12 3.27 3.74 16.63
C VAL A 12 3.81 3.64 18.06
N LEU A 13 3.17 2.87 18.93
CA LEU A 13 3.61 2.66 20.31
C LEU A 13 4.93 1.86 20.39
N ALA A 14 5.10 0.85 19.53
CA ALA A 14 6.36 0.10 19.41
C ALA A 14 7.50 1.01 18.91
N ALA A 15 7.23 1.86 17.92
CA ALA A 15 8.22 2.83 17.44
C ALA A 15 8.58 3.84 18.53
N MET A 16 7.62 4.32 19.31
CA MET A 16 7.88 5.25 20.43
C MET A 16 8.76 4.66 21.53
N THR A 17 8.66 3.35 21.78
CA THR A 17 9.44 2.71 22.85
C THR A 17 10.83 2.25 22.40
N ARG A 18 11.01 1.97 21.11
CA ARG A 18 12.24 1.38 20.57
C ARG A 18 13.19 2.40 19.93
N LEU A 19 12.68 3.52 19.44
CA LEU A 19 13.52 4.57 18.87
C LEU A 19 14.18 5.40 19.98
N GLU A 20 15.43 5.81 19.77
CA GLU A 20 16.17 6.62 20.74
C GLU A 20 15.58 8.03 20.92
N SER A 21 15.13 8.64 19.81
CA SER A 21 14.50 9.97 19.77
C SER A 21 13.21 9.93 18.94
N PRO A 22 12.14 9.29 19.45
CA PRO A 22 10.92 9.07 18.69
C PRO A 22 10.24 10.41 18.42
N ASN A 23 10.22 10.84 17.17
CA ASN A 23 9.46 12.00 16.72
C ASN A 23 8.58 11.59 15.54
N THR A 24 7.66 12.44 15.12
CA THR A 24 6.73 12.09 14.04
C THR A 24 7.45 11.61 12.78
N GLN A 25 8.51 12.29 12.36
CA GLN A 25 9.28 11.92 11.16
C GLN A 25 10.03 10.61 11.35
N ALA A 26 10.62 10.38 12.54
CA ALA A 26 11.31 9.13 12.85
C ALA A 26 10.36 7.92 12.86
N ILE A 27 9.15 8.10 13.40
CA ILE A 27 8.11 7.06 13.40
C ILE A 27 7.63 6.78 11.97
N VAL A 28 7.39 7.83 11.17
CA VAL A 28 7.03 7.68 9.74
C VAL A 28 8.10 6.89 8.99
N ALA A 29 9.37 7.25 9.16
CA ALA A 29 10.49 6.57 8.50
C ALA A 29 10.62 5.10 8.94
N ALA A 30 10.43 4.81 10.23
CA ALA A 30 10.54 3.45 10.75
C ALA A 30 9.37 2.54 10.38
N THR A 31 8.16 3.12 10.24
CA THR A 31 6.92 2.34 10.10
C THR A 31 6.26 2.38 8.74
N GLY A 32 6.61 3.37 7.90
CA GLY A 32 5.93 3.65 6.63
C GLY A 32 4.51 4.24 6.80
N ILE A 33 4.08 4.56 8.02
CA ILE A 33 2.78 5.18 8.30
C ILE A 33 2.86 6.67 7.93
N SER A 34 1.81 7.22 7.30
CA SER A 34 1.78 8.65 6.97
C SER A 34 1.77 9.53 8.21
N GLU A 35 2.39 10.70 8.13
CA GLU A 35 2.48 11.65 9.24
C GLU A 35 1.11 11.99 9.85
N ARG A 36 0.11 12.28 9.01
CA ARG A 36 -1.25 12.55 9.47
C ARG A 36 -1.84 11.38 10.25
N LYS A 37 -1.57 10.14 9.82
CA LYS A 37 -2.04 8.94 10.51
C LYS A 37 -1.30 8.72 11.82
N VAL A 38 0.02 8.96 11.89
CA VAL A 38 0.78 8.94 13.14
C VAL A 38 0.18 9.91 14.14
N GLN A 39 -0.05 11.17 13.75
CA GLN A 39 -0.63 12.18 14.64
C GLN A 39 -2.03 11.77 15.14
N SER A 40 -2.90 11.26 14.25
CA SER A 40 -4.22 10.75 14.61
C SER A 40 -4.16 9.58 15.59
N VAL A 41 -3.21 8.67 15.41
CA VAL A 41 -3.00 7.52 16.29
C VAL A 41 -2.51 7.98 17.66
N VAL A 42 -1.57 8.92 17.72
CA VAL A 42 -1.10 9.48 19.01
C VAL A 42 -2.25 10.09 19.79
N ASN A 43 -3.12 10.86 19.15
CA ASN A 43 -4.30 11.42 19.82
C ASN A 43 -5.24 10.31 20.31
N SER A 44 -5.47 9.27 19.50
CA SER A 44 -6.29 8.10 19.90
C SER A 44 -5.71 7.36 21.11
N LEU A 45 -4.38 7.17 21.17
CA LEU A 45 -3.71 6.54 22.31
C LEU A 45 -3.90 7.35 23.62
N VAL A 46 -3.88 8.68 23.52
CA VAL A 46 -4.12 9.57 24.66
C VAL A 46 -5.60 9.56 25.08
N GLU A 47 -6.51 9.77 24.11
CA GLU A 47 -7.94 9.93 24.39
C GLU A 47 -8.64 8.62 24.77
N ASN A 48 -8.32 7.52 24.08
CA ASN A 48 -9.05 6.26 24.23
C ASN A 48 -8.38 5.30 25.21
N LEU A 49 -7.05 5.31 25.27
CA LEU A 49 -6.29 4.39 26.13
C LEU A 49 -5.69 5.09 27.36
N GLY A 50 -5.85 6.41 27.47
CA GLY A 50 -5.42 7.18 28.63
C GLY A 50 -3.91 7.24 28.82
N LEU A 51 -3.12 7.03 27.76
CA LEU A 51 -1.67 7.18 27.83
C LEU A 51 -1.32 8.65 28.03
N ASN A 52 -0.37 8.95 28.92
CA ASN A 52 0.22 10.28 28.99
C ASN A 52 1.45 10.32 28.08
N ILE A 53 1.27 10.87 26.88
CA ILE A 53 2.33 11.04 25.87
C ILE A 53 2.67 12.53 25.76
N GLU A 54 3.88 12.90 26.19
CA GLU A 54 4.37 14.26 26.14
C GLU A 54 5.29 14.50 24.94
N ARG A 55 5.34 15.76 24.50
CA ARG A 55 6.25 16.24 23.46
C ARG A 55 7.35 17.06 24.12
N GLU A 56 8.47 16.43 24.40
CA GLU A 56 9.64 17.09 24.97
C GLU A 56 10.44 17.77 23.87
N ARG A 57 10.74 19.05 24.05
CA ARG A 57 11.55 19.80 23.09
C ARG A 57 13.00 19.33 23.14
N GLN A 58 13.53 18.95 21.98
CA GLN A 58 14.92 18.55 21.79
C GLN A 58 15.57 19.50 20.78
N GLY A 59 15.96 20.69 21.26
CA GLY A 59 16.52 21.75 20.43
C GLY A 59 15.52 22.30 19.40
N ARG A 60 15.76 22.00 18.11
CA ARG A 60 14.89 22.39 16.97
C ARG A 60 13.77 21.39 16.70
N THR A 61 13.85 20.20 17.27
CA THR A 61 12.86 19.13 17.12
C THR A 61 12.21 18.85 18.47
N PHE A 62 11.36 17.83 18.51
CA PHE A 62 10.79 17.29 19.74
C PHE A 62 10.93 15.77 19.72
N ARG A 63 10.82 15.15 20.89
CA ARG A 63 10.66 13.70 21.05
C ARG A 63 9.37 13.42 21.81
N PHE A 64 8.77 12.28 21.55
CA PHE A 64 7.70 11.73 22.35
C PHE A 64 8.29 11.04 23.59
N SER A 65 7.68 11.26 24.74
CA SER A 65 7.94 10.52 25.97
C SER A 65 6.63 10.00 26.55
N ILE A 66 6.62 8.73 26.97
CA ILE A 66 5.47 8.10 27.59
C ILE A 66 5.67 8.18 29.10
N ASN A 67 4.89 9.02 29.76
CA ASN A 67 4.97 9.25 31.21
C ASN A 67 4.03 8.32 31.99
N SER A 68 2.92 7.89 31.38
CA SER A 68 2.03 6.89 31.94
C SER A 68 1.40 6.04 30.84
N TRP A 69 1.10 4.78 31.19
CA TRP A 69 0.59 3.78 30.25
C TRP A 69 -0.94 3.65 30.25
N GLY A 70 -1.65 4.51 30.99
CA GLY A 70 -3.11 4.51 31.05
C GLY A 70 -3.69 3.15 31.45
N VAL A 71 -4.56 2.60 30.60
CA VAL A 71 -5.21 1.29 30.80
C VAL A 71 -4.25 0.12 30.93
N PHE A 72 -2.97 0.29 30.54
CA PHE A 72 -1.94 -0.76 30.66
C PHE A 72 -1.13 -0.67 31.95
N GLU A 73 -1.58 0.12 32.94
CA GLU A 73 -0.99 0.26 34.27
C GLU A 73 0.53 0.56 34.22
N SER A 74 1.37 -0.45 34.41
CA SER A 74 2.82 -0.32 34.43
C SER A 74 3.47 -0.42 33.04
N GLY A 75 2.72 -0.74 32.00
CA GLY A 75 3.21 -0.87 30.62
C GLY A 75 4.10 -2.09 30.33
N LYS A 76 4.51 -2.87 31.35
CA LYS A 76 5.52 -3.94 31.20
C LYS A 76 5.06 -5.05 30.26
N ALA A 77 3.82 -5.50 30.42
CA ALA A 77 3.26 -6.57 29.59
C ALA A 77 3.15 -6.14 28.12
N ILE A 78 2.62 -4.94 27.87
CA ILE A 78 2.49 -4.42 26.50
C ILE A 78 3.87 -4.13 25.91
N GLN A 79 4.81 -3.56 26.67
CA GLN A 79 6.17 -3.28 26.19
C GLN A 79 6.93 -4.54 25.78
N SER A 80 6.75 -5.66 26.50
CA SER A 80 7.29 -6.95 26.06
C SER A 80 6.74 -7.35 24.69
N GLN A 81 5.43 -7.20 24.47
CA GLN A 81 4.80 -7.53 23.19
C GLN A 81 5.23 -6.58 22.06
N LEU A 82 5.43 -5.29 22.36
CA LEU A 82 5.87 -4.28 21.38
C LEU A 82 7.29 -4.55 20.84
N ASN A 83 8.13 -5.23 21.62
CA ASN A 83 9.48 -5.61 21.17
C ASN A 83 9.45 -6.67 20.05
N ASP A 84 8.42 -7.52 20.03
CA ASP A 84 8.30 -8.62 19.07
C ASP A 84 7.64 -8.18 17.74
N ILE A 85 7.10 -6.97 17.68
CA ILE A 85 6.41 -6.44 16.50
C ILE A 85 7.45 -5.95 15.48
N ASP A 86 7.31 -6.34 14.21
CA ASP A 86 8.06 -5.70 13.13
C ASP A 86 7.53 -4.28 12.92
N LEU A 87 8.42 -3.29 13.00
CA LEU A 87 8.05 -1.88 12.82
C LEU A 87 7.65 -1.60 11.38
N VAL A 88 8.19 -2.34 10.42
CA VAL A 88 7.83 -2.18 9.02
C VAL A 88 6.44 -2.76 8.81
N MET A 89 5.48 -1.92 8.44
CA MET A 89 4.18 -2.40 8.00
C MET A 89 4.39 -3.35 6.81
N PRO A 90 4.00 -4.64 6.90
CA PRO A 90 3.95 -5.48 5.72
C PRO A 90 2.98 -4.82 4.77
N SER A 91 3.50 -4.38 3.63
CA SER A 91 2.69 -3.80 2.57
C SER A 91 1.81 -4.92 2.03
N ASN A 92 0.54 -4.93 2.43
CA ASN A 92 -0.47 -5.70 1.71
C ASN A 92 -0.54 -5.11 0.29
N SER A 93 0.21 -5.72 -0.64
CA SER A 93 0.31 -5.39 -2.05
C SER A 93 0.54 -3.90 -2.37
N MET A 94 1.60 -3.28 -1.84
CA MET A 94 2.11 -2.08 -2.51
C MET A 94 2.97 -2.53 -3.69
N LEU A 95 2.34 -2.60 -4.86
CA LEU A 95 3.02 -2.21 -6.09
C LEU A 95 3.63 -0.83 -5.81
N SER A 96 4.93 -0.83 -5.59
CA SER A 96 5.73 0.23 -4.96
C SER A 96 5.98 1.37 -5.93
N SER A 97 5.97 1.08 -7.23
CA SER A 97 6.15 2.06 -8.31
C SER A 97 4.86 2.29 -9.09
N TYR A 98 4.77 3.45 -9.75
CA TYR A 98 3.68 3.74 -10.70
C TYR A 98 3.61 2.69 -11.80
N GLU A 99 4.77 2.22 -12.28
CA GLU A 99 4.90 1.24 -13.34
C GLU A 99 4.31 -0.12 -12.93
N GLU A 100 4.59 -0.57 -11.71
CA GLU A 100 4.02 -1.80 -11.15
C GLU A 100 2.49 -1.69 -11.01
N LYS A 101 1.99 -0.54 -10.55
CA LYS A 101 0.55 -0.28 -10.47
C LYS A 101 -0.10 -0.32 -11.84
N HIS A 102 0.51 0.37 -12.80
CA HIS A 102 0.01 0.45 -14.16
C HIS A 102 -0.03 -0.94 -14.82
N ALA A 103 1.05 -1.72 -14.70
CA ALA A 103 1.13 -3.07 -15.23
C ALA A 103 0.04 -3.98 -14.64
N TYR A 104 -0.20 -3.90 -13.32
CA TYR A 104 -1.29 -4.64 -12.69
C TYR A 104 -2.67 -4.22 -13.21
N PHE A 105 -2.93 -2.93 -13.36
CA PHE A 105 -4.21 -2.45 -13.91
C PHE A 105 -4.42 -2.89 -15.36
N GLU A 106 -3.38 -2.87 -16.20
CA GLU A 106 -3.47 -3.40 -17.56
C GLU A 106 -3.71 -4.92 -17.56
N GLN A 107 -3.02 -5.67 -16.69
CA GLN A 107 -3.20 -7.11 -16.56
C GLN A 107 -4.66 -7.46 -16.20
N VAL A 108 -5.22 -6.83 -15.16
CA VAL A 108 -6.61 -7.07 -14.74
C VAL A 108 -7.60 -6.68 -15.84
N LYS A 109 -7.37 -5.58 -16.57
CA LYS A 109 -8.20 -5.21 -17.73
C LYS A 109 -8.18 -6.29 -18.80
N MET A 110 -6.99 -6.81 -19.13
CA MET A 110 -6.83 -7.85 -20.13
C MET A 110 -7.47 -9.18 -19.71
N ASP A 111 -7.33 -9.56 -18.44
CA ASP A 111 -7.95 -10.78 -17.92
C ASP A 111 -9.48 -10.68 -17.95
N ASN A 112 -10.04 -9.54 -17.53
CA ASN A 112 -11.47 -9.29 -17.62
C ASN A 112 -11.96 -9.28 -19.07
N PHE A 113 -11.20 -8.70 -20.00
CA PHE A 113 -11.53 -8.70 -21.43
C PHE A 113 -11.55 -10.12 -21.99
N LYS A 114 -10.50 -10.91 -21.74
CA LYS A 114 -10.42 -12.32 -22.19
C LYS A 114 -11.59 -13.13 -21.66
N GLU A 115 -11.91 -12.98 -20.38
CA GLU A 115 -13.02 -13.69 -19.77
C GLU A 115 -14.37 -13.25 -20.33
N SER A 116 -14.55 -11.95 -20.60
CA SER A 116 -15.76 -11.43 -21.24
C SER A 116 -15.95 -11.99 -22.65
N MET A 117 -14.89 -11.99 -23.47
CA MET A 117 -14.93 -12.54 -24.83
C MET A 117 -15.20 -14.05 -24.81
N ARG A 118 -14.60 -14.79 -23.86
CA ARG A 118 -14.85 -16.22 -23.66
C ARG A 118 -16.33 -16.48 -23.34
N LEU A 119 -16.96 -15.66 -22.50
CA LEU A 119 -18.39 -15.76 -22.17
C LEU A 119 -19.28 -15.47 -23.38
N GLU A 120 -18.86 -14.59 -24.29
CA GLU A 120 -19.55 -14.30 -25.55
C GLU A 120 -19.30 -15.36 -26.63
N GLY A 121 -18.46 -16.37 -26.35
CA GLY A 121 -18.16 -17.47 -27.28
C GLY A 121 -17.00 -17.19 -28.23
N HIS A 122 -16.22 -16.14 -27.97
CA HIS A 122 -15.03 -15.78 -28.73
C HIS A 122 -13.74 -16.23 -28.02
N ASP A 123 -12.84 -16.88 -28.77
CA ASP A 123 -11.53 -17.26 -28.24
C ASP A 123 -10.49 -16.17 -28.58
N VAL A 124 -9.98 -15.48 -27.56
CA VAL A 124 -8.95 -14.43 -27.72
C VAL A 124 -7.59 -15.08 -27.56
N ALA A 125 -7.02 -15.56 -28.66
CA ALA A 125 -5.63 -16.02 -28.69
C ALA A 125 -4.69 -14.83 -28.41
N SER A 126 -3.87 -14.95 -27.37
CA SER A 126 -2.83 -13.99 -27.03
C SER A 126 -1.51 -14.33 -27.72
N ASP A 127 -1.52 -14.43 -29.04
CA ASP A 127 -0.30 -14.66 -29.85
C ASP A 127 0.46 -13.36 -30.15
N PHE A 128 0.34 -12.36 -29.27
CA PHE A 128 0.95 -11.06 -29.50
C PHE A 128 2.31 -10.99 -28.82
N ASP A 129 3.37 -10.84 -29.61
CA ASP A 129 4.73 -10.71 -29.10
C ASP A 129 4.94 -9.33 -28.49
N LEU A 130 4.91 -9.29 -27.16
CA LEU A 130 5.07 -8.07 -26.36
C LEU A 130 6.53 -7.55 -26.33
N SER A 131 7.48 -8.27 -26.93
CA SER A 131 8.88 -7.83 -27.03
C SER A 131 9.12 -6.80 -28.14
N LEU A 132 8.15 -6.62 -29.04
CA LEU A 132 8.21 -5.66 -30.15
C LEU A 132 7.95 -4.22 -29.69
N ASP A 133 8.54 -3.24 -30.39
CA ASP A 133 8.30 -1.82 -30.10
C ASP A 133 6.83 -1.42 -30.41
N LYS A 134 6.32 -0.41 -29.70
CA LYS A 134 4.91 0.02 -29.80
C LYS A 134 4.49 0.40 -31.21
N GLU A 135 5.39 1.01 -31.99
CA GLU A 135 5.07 1.37 -33.38
C GLU A 135 5.03 0.14 -34.29
N GLU A 136 5.91 -0.84 -34.08
CA GLU A 136 5.89 -2.11 -34.82
C GLU A 136 4.62 -2.90 -34.53
N GLN A 137 4.23 -2.98 -33.26
CA GLN A 137 2.96 -3.57 -32.82
C GLN A 137 1.77 -2.91 -33.52
N ARG A 138 1.76 -1.58 -33.60
CA ARG A 138 0.71 -0.80 -34.26
C ARG A 138 0.63 -1.10 -35.76
N GLN A 139 1.77 -1.18 -36.45
CA GLN A 139 1.80 -1.50 -37.89
C GLN A 139 1.33 -2.93 -38.17
N ILE A 140 1.70 -3.90 -37.33
CA ILE A 140 1.23 -5.28 -37.43
C ILE A 140 -0.29 -5.36 -37.29
N LEU A 141 -0.86 -4.65 -36.30
CA LEU A 141 -2.30 -4.59 -36.10
C LEU A 141 -3.01 -3.94 -37.30
N LEU A 142 -2.51 -2.79 -37.78
CA LEU A 142 -3.08 -2.12 -38.95
C LEU A 142 -3.09 -3.02 -40.19
N ASN A 143 -2.01 -3.76 -40.42
CA ASN A 143 -1.90 -4.70 -41.54
C ASN A 143 -2.79 -5.94 -41.38
N LYS A 144 -2.98 -6.43 -40.15
CA LYS A 144 -3.85 -7.58 -39.88
C LYS A 144 -5.31 -7.25 -40.17
N TYR A 145 -5.77 -6.06 -39.75
CA TYR A 145 -7.17 -5.66 -39.89
C TYR A 145 -7.50 -4.92 -41.20
N SER A 146 -6.49 -4.42 -41.94
CA SER A 146 -6.72 -3.85 -43.28
C SER A 146 -7.23 -4.88 -44.29
N ASN A 147 -6.79 -6.14 -44.15
CA ASN A 147 -7.22 -7.25 -45.02
C ASN A 147 -8.62 -7.80 -44.66
N VAL A 148 -9.09 -7.62 -43.43
CA VAL A 148 -10.42 -8.11 -42.99
C VAL A 148 -11.54 -7.28 -43.64
N ASN A 149 -11.36 -5.96 -43.76
CA ASN A 149 -12.29 -5.07 -44.47
C ASN A 149 -12.44 -5.40 -45.97
N SER A 150 -11.47 -6.09 -46.58
CA SER A 150 -11.53 -6.49 -47.99
C SER A 150 -12.31 -7.80 -48.20
N LEU A 151 -12.38 -8.67 -47.19
CA LEU A 151 -13.13 -9.94 -47.24
C LEU A 151 -14.62 -9.77 -46.93
N GLU A 152 -14.99 -8.80 -46.09
CA GLU A 152 -16.41 -8.47 -45.86
C GLU A 152 -17.05 -7.76 -47.08
N ALA A 153 -16.26 -7.03 -47.88
CA ALA A 153 -16.74 -6.36 -49.08
C ALA A 153 -16.96 -7.29 -50.30
N LEU A 154 -16.50 -8.54 -50.25
CA LEU A 154 -16.65 -9.53 -51.33
C LEU A 154 -17.76 -10.57 -51.07
N ASN A 155 -18.33 -10.60 -49.87
CA ASN A 155 -19.39 -11.53 -49.47
C ASN A 155 -20.73 -10.83 -49.15
N GLY A 156 -20.87 -9.55 -49.53
CA GLY A 156 -22.11 -8.76 -49.44
C GLY A 156 -22.88 -8.71 -50.75
#